data_AF-A0A562HP24-F1
#
_entry.id   AF-A0A562HP24-F1
#
_cell.length_a   1.000
_cell.length_b   1.000
_cell.length_c   1.000
_cell.angle_alpha   90.00
_cell.angle_beta   90.00
_cell.angle_gamma   90.00
#
_symmetry.space_group_name_H-M   'P 1'
#
loop_
_entity.id
_entity.type
_entity.pdbx_description
1 polymer ?
#
loop_
_entity_poly.entity_id
_entity_poly.type
_entity_poly.pdbx_seq_one_letter_code
_entity_poly.pdbx_strand_id
1 'polypeptide(L)'
;MLYRAFGKTGKMVSAVGMGANRFKHEIISTPEGVERCAQLVVEAAALGVNFFDSAAAYSGGKCEEILRLALRQIAGKPYICGKSSSHQEKTRDAVQRHIERSLKNIGIDYFDFYYMWSVKSIGQYQEIMATGGPYEGVVAAKERGLVKHICFSSHASAQDTVQIIEDGAFEGVLLSYSLLNFRENNIALETAERSGLGVAVMNPLGGGIIPQNAELFKPAVLNDDIGISDAALKFIYVHTAVSTILCGVENELELAANVKSLSVMDQKAGIRQTYVTANLGAFSEFCTGCGYCNGCPAGIKVSALMTAFNQTRFKSDTFIYNRTSTELIKQGNFFRAIEGHTEFENSVNPCLNCGKCEKVCTQRLPIIDRISEIYRWVEVSCASLFDRKKRLESLLSNQYSRVGFYTAGGYTDFIIKLYKRLLGDFSFEVYVFDSNPLRWGGELSGGIFIRNPEEIPGLNLDVVLISNYVYSDQIYEDLTVRFPTVNVQRLHTDNDVPWIF
;
A
#
# COMPACT_ATOMS: atom_id res chain seq x y z
N MET A 1 -28.59 -2.85 -9.66
CA MET A 1 -27.57 -3.25 -8.67
C MET A 1 -27.75 -4.72 -8.31
N LEU A 2 -26.70 -5.53 -8.41
CA LEU A 2 -26.69 -6.92 -7.90
C LEU A 2 -26.35 -6.93 -6.41
N TYR A 3 -26.80 -7.95 -5.68
CA TYR A 3 -26.52 -8.12 -4.25
C TYR A 3 -26.11 -9.57 -3.93
N ARG A 4 -25.22 -9.74 -2.95
CA ARG A 4 -24.77 -11.05 -2.43
C ARG A 4 -24.74 -11.07 -0.92
N ALA A 5 -24.84 -12.26 -0.34
CA ALA A 5 -24.60 -12.43 1.08
C ALA A 5 -23.13 -12.10 1.41
N PHE A 6 -22.92 -11.39 2.52
CA PHE A 6 -21.60 -11.17 3.07
C PHE A 6 -21.24 -12.34 4.00
N GLY A 7 -20.80 -13.45 3.40
CA GLY A 7 -20.52 -14.69 4.13
C GLY A 7 -21.74 -15.19 4.89
N LYS A 8 -21.52 -15.64 6.13
CA LYS A 8 -22.58 -16.14 7.04
C LYS A 8 -23.21 -15.06 7.92
N THR A 9 -22.94 -13.78 7.67
CA THR A 9 -23.42 -12.66 8.52
C THR A 9 -24.93 -12.38 8.41
N GLY A 10 -25.58 -12.93 7.39
CA GLY A 10 -26.99 -12.63 7.07
C GLY A 10 -27.21 -11.26 6.42
N LYS A 11 -26.14 -10.51 6.10
CA LYS A 11 -26.21 -9.21 5.40
C LYS A 11 -26.14 -9.40 3.89
N MET A 12 -26.98 -8.67 3.16
CA MET A 12 -26.98 -8.63 1.68
C MET A 12 -26.33 -7.35 1.18
N VAL A 13 -25.12 -7.44 0.64
CA VAL A 13 -24.31 -6.29 0.22
C VAL A 13 -24.37 -6.11 -1.29
N SER A 14 -24.33 -4.85 -1.76
CA SER A 14 -24.29 -4.51 -3.17
C SER A 14 -22.98 -4.94 -3.81
N ALA A 15 -23.03 -5.33 -5.09
CA ALA A 15 -21.86 -5.75 -5.86
C ALA A 15 -20.79 -4.67 -5.95
N VAL A 16 -21.21 -3.41 -6.10
CA VAL A 16 -20.36 -2.24 -5.89
C VAL A 16 -20.49 -1.82 -4.44
N GLY A 17 -19.36 -1.75 -3.74
CA GLY A 17 -19.20 -0.99 -2.50
C GLY A 17 -18.41 0.29 -2.80
N MET A 18 -18.55 1.30 -1.95
CA MET A 18 -17.86 2.58 -2.12
C MET A 18 -16.73 2.73 -1.10
N GLY A 19 -15.50 2.89 -1.58
CA GLY A 19 -14.34 3.21 -0.73
C GLY A 19 -14.14 4.71 -0.56
N ALA A 20 -14.23 5.21 0.67
CA ALA A 20 -14.16 6.64 0.97
C ALA A 20 -12.72 7.20 1.15
N ASN A 21 -11.72 6.59 0.49
CA ASN A 21 -10.31 7.03 0.56
C ASN A 21 -9.83 7.82 -0.67
N ARG A 22 -10.61 7.86 -1.75
CA ARG A 22 -10.17 8.41 -3.04
C ARG A 22 -10.56 9.87 -3.28
N PHE A 23 -11.17 10.52 -2.30
CA PHE A 23 -11.41 11.96 -2.39
C PHE A 23 -10.07 12.70 -2.31
N LYS A 24 -9.76 13.48 -3.35
CA LYS A 24 -8.48 14.16 -3.50
C LYS A 24 -8.34 15.29 -2.48
N HIS A 25 -7.11 15.48 -1.99
CA HIS A 25 -6.81 16.48 -0.97
C HIS A 25 -7.20 17.89 -1.42
N GLU A 26 -6.94 18.25 -2.68
CA GLU A 26 -7.29 19.55 -3.23
C GLU A 26 -8.80 19.82 -3.18
N ILE A 27 -9.64 18.79 -3.38
CA ILE A 27 -11.10 18.92 -3.33
C ILE A 27 -11.54 19.11 -1.87
N ILE A 28 -11.14 18.20 -0.99
CA ILE A 28 -11.59 18.17 0.42
C ILE A 28 -10.91 19.23 1.31
N SER A 29 -10.07 20.07 0.73
CA SER A 29 -9.44 21.20 1.42
C SER A 29 -10.42 22.34 1.71
N THR A 30 -11.61 22.35 1.10
CA THR A 30 -12.67 23.33 1.35
C THR A 30 -13.96 22.67 1.85
N PRO A 31 -14.81 23.39 2.61
CA PRO A 31 -16.13 22.89 3.01
C PRO A 31 -17.01 22.46 1.83
N GLU A 32 -16.98 23.21 0.72
CA GLU A 32 -17.78 22.91 -0.47
C GLU A 32 -17.32 21.61 -1.14
N GLY A 33 -16.01 21.34 -1.16
CA GLY A 33 -15.49 20.09 -1.70
C GLY A 33 -15.82 18.90 -0.82
N VAL A 34 -15.81 19.06 0.50
CA VAL A 34 -16.31 18.04 1.45
C VAL A 34 -17.79 17.73 1.20
N GLU A 35 -18.64 18.74 1.02
CA GLU A 35 -20.07 18.56 0.71
C GLU A 35 -20.27 17.89 -0.66
N ARG A 36 -19.47 18.25 -1.67
CA ARG A 36 -19.50 17.57 -2.97
C ARG A 36 -19.17 16.09 -2.86
N CYS A 37 -18.14 15.74 -2.08
CA CYS A 37 -17.80 14.35 -1.83
C CYS A 37 -18.91 13.62 -1.07
N ALA A 38 -19.59 14.29 -0.12
CA ALA A 38 -20.77 13.74 0.55
C ALA A 38 -21.91 13.49 -0.44
N GLN A 39 -22.15 14.39 -1.40
CA GLN A 39 -23.14 14.15 -2.44
C GLN A 39 -22.83 12.94 -3.32
N LEU A 40 -21.55 12.69 -3.64
CA LEU A 40 -21.18 11.47 -4.38
C LEU A 40 -21.54 10.19 -3.59
N VAL A 41 -21.43 10.22 -2.25
CA VAL A 41 -21.88 9.12 -1.38
C VAL A 41 -23.40 8.97 -1.41
N VAL A 42 -24.14 10.07 -1.38
CA VAL A 42 -25.60 10.09 -1.48
C VAL A 42 -26.07 9.53 -2.83
N GLU A 43 -25.43 9.94 -3.93
CA GLU A 43 -25.72 9.43 -5.27
C GLU A 43 -25.44 7.93 -5.38
N ALA A 44 -24.31 7.46 -4.82
CA ALA A 44 -24.00 6.03 -4.77
C ALA A 44 -25.12 5.24 -4.07
N ALA A 45 -25.61 5.74 -2.92
CA ALA A 45 -26.72 5.14 -2.20
C ALA A 45 -28.02 5.14 -3.04
N ALA A 46 -28.31 6.24 -3.75
CA ALA A 46 -29.47 6.34 -4.64
C ALA A 46 -29.40 5.34 -5.82
N LEU A 47 -28.19 4.99 -6.27
CA LEU A 47 -27.93 3.96 -7.29
C LEU A 47 -27.96 2.52 -6.73
N GLY A 48 -28.27 2.35 -5.44
CA GLY A 48 -28.40 1.06 -4.77
C GLY A 48 -27.13 0.54 -4.11
N VAL A 49 -26.06 1.34 -4.02
CA VAL A 49 -24.89 0.97 -3.22
C VAL A 49 -25.27 1.00 -1.73
N ASN A 50 -25.03 -0.10 -1.01
CA ASN A 50 -25.36 -0.20 0.41
C ASN A 50 -24.17 -0.57 1.30
N PHE A 51 -22.96 -0.65 0.76
CA PHE A 51 -21.75 -1.00 1.49
C PHE A 51 -20.71 0.11 1.36
N PHE A 52 -20.42 0.80 2.47
CA PHE A 52 -19.49 1.94 2.49
C PHE A 52 -18.30 1.64 3.38
N ASP A 53 -17.11 1.68 2.80
CA ASP A 53 -15.85 1.40 3.44
C ASP A 53 -15.19 2.70 3.94
N SER A 54 -15.00 2.81 5.26
CA SER A 54 -14.50 4.03 5.91
C SER A 54 -13.30 3.76 6.82
N ALA A 55 -12.47 4.77 7.07
CA ALA A 55 -11.46 4.75 8.12
C ALA A 55 -11.15 6.20 8.55
N ALA A 56 -10.78 6.39 9.81
CA ALA A 56 -10.50 7.73 10.35
C ALA A 56 -9.39 8.48 9.57
N ALA A 57 -8.39 7.76 9.05
CA ALA A 57 -7.29 8.37 8.29
C ALA A 57 -7.59 8.61 6.80
N TYR A 58 -8.70 8.09 6.27
CA TYR A 58 -9.00 8.17 4.84
C TYR A 58 -9.27 9.59 4.37
N SER A 59 -8.85 9.88 3.13
CA SER A 59 -9.00 11.19 2.50
C SER A 59 -8.51 12.31 3.42
N GLY A 60 -7.25 12.23 3.87
CA GLY A 60 -6.64 13.26 4.73
C GLY A 60 -7.35 13.47 6.06
N GLY A 61 -8.07 12.47 6.57
CA GLY A 61 -8.86 12.58 7.81
C GLY A 61 -10.29 13.10 7.64
N LYS A 62 -10.76 13.33 6.41
CA LYS A 62 -12.09 13.89 6.12
C LYS A 62 -13.19 12.85 5.90
N CYS A 63 -12.84 11.56 5.80
CA CYS A 63 -13.81 10.49 5.53
C CYS A 63 -15.00 10.47 6.51
N GLU A 64 -14.77 10.60 7.82
CA GLU A 64 -15.84 10.53 8.82
C GLU A 64 -16.79 11.74 8.74
N GLU A 65 -16.24 12.92 8.44
CA GLU A 65 -17.01 14.16 8.20
C GLU A 65 -17.90 14.03 6.96
N ILE A 66 -17.33 13.52 5.85
CA ILE A 66 -18.05 13.27 4.61
C ILE A 66 -19.21 12.30 4.84
N LEU A 67 -18.97 11.18 5.54
CA LEU A 67 -20.02 10.21 5.84
C LEU A 67 -21.10 10.78 6.77
N ARG A 68 -20.74 11.59 7.77
CA ARG A 68 -21.70 12.27 8.62
C ARG A 68 -22.67 13.13 7.80
N LEU A 69 -22.17 13.89 6.83
CA LEU A 69 -22.99 14.76 5.98
C LEU A 69 -23.87 13.94 5.05
N ALA A 70 -23.32 12.92 4.40
CA ALA A 70 -24.04 12.07 3.46
C ALA A 70 -25.16 11.26 4.14
N LEU A 71 -24.89 10.67 5.31
CA LEU A 71 -25.86 9.80 6.01
C LEU A 71 -27.12 10.53 6.48
N ARG A 72 -27.05 11.86 6.67
CA ARG A 72 -28.23 12.68 6.97
C ARG A 72 -29.18 12.83 5.79
N GLN A 73 -28.68 12.61 4.57
CA GLN A 73 -29.41 12.79 3.32
C GLN A 73 -29.88 11.45 2.72
N ILE A 74 -29.31 10.33 3.17
CA ILE A 74 -29.68 8.98 2.70
C ILE A 74 -30.93 8.50 3.44
N ALA A 75 -31.98 8.16 2.70
CA ALA A 75 -33.27 7.72 3.26
C ALA A 75 -33.24 6.33 3.92
N GLY A 76 -32.22 5.51 3.62
CA GLY A 76 -32.06 4.15 4.15
C GLY A 76 -30.90 4.02 5.15
N LYS A 77 -30.72 2.82 5.69
CA LYS A 77 -29.58 2.48 6.55
C LYS A 77 -28.55 1.65 5.79
N PRO A 78 -27.55 2.28 5.13
CA PRO A 78 -26.48 1.54 4.49
C PRO A 78 -25.57 0.87 5.55
N TYR A 79 -24.82 -0.14 5.13
CA TYR A 79 -23.80 -0.77 5.95
C TYR A 79 -22.53 0.07 5.98
N ILE A 80 -22.10 0.42 7.19
CA ILE A 80 -20.89 1.23 7.41
C ILE A 80 -19.79 0.38 8.02
N CYS A 81 -18.61 0.43 7.39
CA CYS A 81 -17.42 -0.23 7.89
C CYS A 81 -16.57 0.72 8.73
N GLY A 82 -16.05 0.26 9.86
CA GLY A 82 -15.02 0.96 10.66
C GLY A 82 -13.69 0.20 10.63
N LYS A 83 -12.58 0.86 11.01
CA LYS A 83 -11.24 0.26 11.07
C LYS A 83 -10.41 0.80 12.21
N SER A 84 -9.53 -0.03 12.76
CA SER A 84 -8.43 0.38 13.64
C SER A 84 -7.12 -0.23 13.17
N SER A 85 -5.99 0.44 13.46
CA SER A 85 -4.65 -0.05 13.11
C SER A 85 -3.89 -0.53 14.31
N SER A 86 -3.33 -1.74 14.30
CA SER A 86 -2.44 -2.19 15.38
C SER A 86 -1.16 -1.34 15.51
N HIS A 87 -0.84 -0.52 14.50
CA HIS A 87 0.26 0.43 14.58
C HIS A 87 -0.08 1.65 15.46
N GLN A 88 -1.35 2.06 15.50
CA GLN A 88 -1.85 3.23 16.23
C GLN A 88 -2.55 2.83 17.53
N GLU A 89 -3.47 1.86 17.44
CA GLU A 89 -4.21 1.29 18.55
C GLU A 89 -3.63 -0.07 18.96
N LYS A 90 -2.55 -0.04 19.76
CA LYS A 90 -1.80 -1.23 20.18
C LYS A 90 -2.47 -2.08 21.27
N THR A 91 -3.50 -1.57 21.93
CA THR A 91 -4.11 -2.21 23.11
C THR A 91 -5.63 -2.26 23.00
N ARG A 92 -6.26 -3.20 23.72
CA ARG A 92 -7.71 -3.35 23.88
C ARG A 92 -8.42 -2.00 24.12
N ASP A 93 -7.93 -1.22 25.07
CA ASP A 93 -8.57 0.05 25.46
C ASP A 93 -8.36 1.16 24.41
N ALA A 94 -7.24 1.15 23.69
CA ALA A 94 -7.00 2.08 22.60
C ALA A 94 -7.99 1.86 21.46
N VAL A 95 -8.25 0.59 21.10
CA VAL A 95 -9.26 0.23 20.09
C VAL A 95 -10.66 0.67 20.51
N GLN A 96 -11.07 0.41 21.76
CA GLN A 96 -12.39 0.81 22.24
C GLN A 96 -12.59 2.34 22.18
N ARG A 97 -11.60 3.13 22.63
CA ARG A 97 -11.65 4.60 22.51
C ARG A 97 -11.71 5.06 21.07
N HIS A 98 -10.98 4.40 20.17
CA HIS A 98 -11.02 4.70 18.75
C HIS A 98 -12.43 4.47 18.18
N ILE A 99 -13.04 3.31 18.45
CA ILE A 99 -14.39 2.98 18.00
C ILE A 99 -15.40 4.03 18.44
N GLU A 100 -15.44 4.36 19.73
CA GLU A 100 -16.38 5.33 20.29
C GLU A 100 -16.20 6.72 19.67
N ARG A 101 -14.96 7.16 19.47
CA ARG A 101 -14.65 8.42 18.80
C ARG A 101 -15.17 8.41 17.36
N SER A 102 -14.89 7.35 16.59
CA SER A 102 -15.31 7.24 15.20
C SER A 102 -16.84 7.18 15.05
N LEU A 103 -17.54 6.45 15.92
CA LEU A 103 -19.01 6.43 15.97
C LEU A 103 -19.58 7.83 16.20
N LYS A 104 -19.02 8.59 17.14
CA LYS A 104 -19.39 9.99 17.39
C LYS A 104 -19.05 10.90 16.21
N ASN A 105 -17.90 10.69 15.57
CA ASN A 105 -17.44 11.46 14.42
C ASN A 105 -18.30 11.25 13.18
N ILE A 106 -18.82 10.05 12.96
CA ILE A 106 -19.73 9.79 11.84
C ILE A 106 -21.18 10.12 12.24
N GLY A 107 -21.54 9.98 13.52
CA GLY A 107 -22.90 10.17 14.02
C GLY A 107 -23.77 8.92 13.82
N ILE A 108 -23.21 7.73 14.09
CA ILE A 108 -23.90 6.44 14.00
C ILE A 108 -23.77 5.68 15.33
N ASP A 109 -24.69 4.76 15.60
CA ASP A 109 -24.72 4.01 16.87
C ASP A 109 -23.78 2.80 16.88
N TYR A 110 -23.51 2.23 15.70
CA TYR A 110 -22.67 1.04 15.55
C TYR A 110 -22.07 0.94 14.15
N PHE A 111 -20.98 0.19 14.02
CA PHE A 111 -20.46 -0.29 12.73
C PHE A 111 -21.06 -1.65 12.38
N ASP A 112 -21.47 -1.83 11.13
CA ASP A 112 -21.93 -3.14 10.64
C ASP A 112 -20.76 -4.11 10.52
N PHE A 113 -19.64 -3.64 9.98
CA PHE A 113 -18.40 -4.41 9.84
C PHE A 113 -17.25 -3.61 10.44
N TYR A 114 -16.43 -4.23 11.28
CA TYR A 114 -15.26 -3.56 11.84
C TYR A 114 -13.99 -4.34 11.49
N TYR A 115 -13.07 -3.70 10.77
CA TYR A 115 -11.87 -4.36 10.27
C TYR A 115 -10.67 -4.08 11.16
N MET A 116 -9.99 -5.15 11.55
CA MET A 116 -8.60 -5.09 11.98
C MET A 116 -7.73 -4.77 10.76
N TRP A 117 -7.28 -3.52 10.66
CA TRP A 117 -6.50 -3.00 9.53
C TRP A 117 -5.04 -2.79 9.95
N SER A 118 -4.03 -2.84 9.10
CA SER A 118 -3.89 -3.68 7.91
C SER A 118 -2.91 -4.79 8.31
N VAL A 119 -3.33 -6.05 8.25
CA VAL A 119 -2.52 -7.20 8.68
C VAL A 119 -1.57 -7.58 7.55
N LYS A 120 -0.26 -7.48 7.81
CA LYS A 120 0.81 -7.64 6.81
C LYS A 120 1.61 -8.93 6.96
N SER A 121 1.49 -9.62 8.10
CA SER A 121 2.20 -10.87 8.37
C SER A 121 1.53 -11.65 9.50
N ILE A 122 1.86 -12.94 9.62
CA ILE A 122 1.49 -13.75 10.78
C ILE A 122 2.02 -13.18 12.10
N GLY A 123 3.21 -12.58 12.11
CA GLY A 123 3.75 -11.95 13.32
C GLY A 123 2.87 -10.79 13.81
N GLN A 124 2.48 -9.88 12.92
CA GLN A 124 1.57 -8.79 13.28
C GLN A 124 0.19 -9.32 13.70
N TYR A 125 -0.29 -10.39 13.05
CA TYR A 125 -1.52 -11.04 13.44
C TYR A 125 -1.47 -11.59 14.88
N GLN A 126 -0.37 -12.24 15.26
CA GLN A 126 -0.18 -12.73 16.63
C GLN A 126 -0.18 -11.59 17.66
N GLU A 127 0.41 -10.43 17.34
CA GLU A 127 0.34 -9.23 18.19
C GLU A 127 -1.10 -8.71 18.35
N ILE A 128 -1.89 -8.75 17.27
CA ILE A 128 -3.30 -8.35 17.28
C ILE A 128 -4.14 -9.25 18.20
N MET A 129 -3.85 -10.55 18.20
CA MET A 129 -4.58 -11.59 18.93
C MET A 129 -4.08 -11.82 20.36
N ALA A 130 -2.96 -11.22 20.75
CA ALA A 130 -2.39 -11.38 22.09
C ALA A 130 -3.36 -10.90 23.18
N THR A 131 -3.21 -11.44 24.39
CA THR A 131 -4.02 -11.03 25.56
C THR A 131 -3.86 -9.54 25.84
N GLY A 132 -4.98 -8.83 26.05
CA GLY A 132 -5.01 -7.36 26.15
C GLY A 132 -4.78 -6.63 24.83
N GLY A 133 -4.68 -7.37 23.73
CA GLY A 133 -4.39 -6.88 22.40
C GLY A 133 -5.60 -6.25 21.69
N PRO A 134 -5.36 -5.71 20.48
CA PRO A 134 -6.37 -5.02 19.69
C PRO A 134 -7.67 -5.83 19.44
N TYR A 135 -7.58 -7.15 19.20
CA TYR A 135 -8.75 -7.98 18.90
C TYR A 135 -9.77 -8.02 20.05
N GLU A 136 -9.30 -8.16 21.30
CA GLU A 136 -10.17 -8.12 22.49
C GLU A 136 -10.92 -6.79 22.64
N GLY A 137 -10.36 -5.70 22.10
CA GLY A 137 -11.02 -4.38 22.06
C GLY A 137 -12.25 -4.39 21.16
N VAL A 138 -12.16 -5.03 19.99
CA VAL A 138 -13.30 -5.15 19.07
C VAL A 138 -14.33 -6.15 19.58
N VAL A 139 -13.90 -7.25 20.21
CA VAL A 139 -14.80 -8.20 20.88
C VAL A 139 -15.62 -7.49 21.97
N ALA A 140 -14.98 -6.72 22.85
CA ALA A 140 -15.67 -5.93 23.87
C ALA A 140 -16.64 -4.90 23.25
N ALA A 141 -16.27 -4.26 22.14
CA ALA A 141 -17.16 -3.35 21.43
C ALA A 141 -18.38 -4.07 20.81
N LYS A 142 -18.19 -5.30 20.31
CA LYS A 142 -19.27 -6.16 19.79
C LYS A 142 -20.24 -6.58 20.90
N GLU A 143 -19.74 -6.97 22.07
CA GLU A 143 -20.56 -7.28 23.26
C GLU A 143 -21.41 -6.07 23.70
N ARG A 144 -20.85 -4.86 23.57
CA ARG A 144 -21.56 -3.59 23.83
C ARG A 144 -22.49 -3.15 22.70
N GLY A 145 -22.57 -3.91 21.60
CA GLY A 145 -23.44 -3.64 20.46
C GLY A 145 -22.94 -2.55 19.50
N LEU A 146 -21.73 -2.01 19.71
CA LEU A 146 -21.09 -0.95 18.92
C LEU A 146 -20.50 -1.48 17.59
N VAL A 147 -20.29 -2.79 17.48
CA VAL A 147 -19.84 -3.49 16.28
C VAL A 147 -20.76 -4.70 16.07
N LYS A 148 -21.18 -4.98 14.82
CA LYS A 148 -22.00 -6.18 14.51
C LYS A 148 -21.16 -7.36 14.05
N HIS A 149 -20.24 -7.14 13.12
CA HIS A 149 -19.39 -8.19 12.57
C HIS A 149 -17.91 -7.82 12.66
N ILE A 150 -17.07 -8.75 13.12
CA ILE A 150 -15.63 -8.56 13.24
C ILE A 150 -14.95 -9.10 11.98
N CYS A 151 -14.17 -8.26 11.32
CA CYS A 151 -13.49 -8.57 10.07
C CYS A 151 -12.00 -8.23 10.18
N PHE A 152 -11.22 -8.63 9.19
CA PHE A 152 -9.82 -8.20 9.06
C PHE A 152 -9.49 -7.79 7.63
N SER A 153 -8.50 -6.92 7.47
CA SER A 153 -7.98 -6.52 6.17
C SER A 153 -6.57 -7.09 6.00
N SER A 154 -6.35 -7.84 4.91
CA SER A 154 -5.05 -8.45 4.63
C SER A 154 -4.26 -7.69 3.58
N HIS A 155 -3.02 -7.40 3.93
CA HIS A 155 -1.92 -7.03 3.04
C HIS A 155 -0.76 -8.05 3.16
N ALA A 156 -1.01 -9.19 3.81
CA ALA A 156 -0.06 -10.27 3.96
C ALA A 156 0.04 -11.10 2.68
N SER A 157 0.97 -12.06 2.67
CA SER A 157 1.03 -13.07 1.61
C SER A 157 -0.29 -13.84 1.50
N ALA A 158 -0.55 -14.47 0.35
CA ALA A 158 -1.74 -15.32 0.20
C ALA A 158 -1.73 -16.48 1.22
N GLN A 159 -0.57 -17.05 1.53
CA GLN A 159 -0.41 -18.13 2.51
C GLN A 159 -0.68 -17.66 3.94
N ASP A 160 -0.12 -16.52 4.35
CA ASP A 160 -0.38 -15.93 5.65
C ASP A 160 -1.88 -15.61 5.79
N THR A 161 -2.48 -15.09 4.73
CA THR A 161 -3.92 -14.79 4.69
C THR A 161 -4.76 -16.05 4.86
N VAL A 162 -4.42 -17.15 4.20
CA VAL A 162 -5.08 -18.45 4.37
C VAL A 162 -5.02 -18.88 5.83
N GLN A 163 -3.84 -18.83 6.45
CA GLN A 163 -3.68 -19.19 7.86
C GLN A 163 -4.50 -18.31 8.80
N ILE A 164 -4.61 -17.00 8.54
CA ILE A 164 -5.45 -16.08 9.34
C ILE A 164 -6.94 -16.41 9.18
N ILE A 165 -7.39 -16.78 7.98
CA ILE A 165 -8.79 -17.17 7.74
C ILE A 165 -9.11 -18.45 8.52
N GLU A 166 -8.21 -19.44 8.47
CA GLU A 166 -8.40 -20.75 9.09
C GLU A 166 -8.39 -20.72 10.63
N ASP A 167 -7.84 -19.67 11.25
CA ASP A 167 -7.95 -19.44 12.69
C ASP A 167 -9.41 -19.27 13.16
N GLY A 168 -10.29 -18.77 12.30
CA GLY A 168 -11.73 -18.71 12.56
C GLY A 168 -12.19 -17.53 13.43
N ALA A 169 -11.31 -16.58 13.75
CA ALA A 169 -11.63 -15.40 14.55
C ALA A 169 -12.51 -14.33 13.85
N PHE A 170 -12.70 -14.42 12.53
CA PHE A 170 -13.32 -13.35 11.73
C PHE A 170 -14.51 -13.82 10.89
N GLU A 171 -15.46 -12.90 10.66
CA GLU A 171 -16.68 -13.12 9.88
C GLU A 171 -16.57 -12.60 8.44
N GLY A 172 -15.51 -11.84 8.14
CA GLY A 172 -15.24 -11.32 6.81
C GLY A 172 -13.82 -10.83 6.63
N VAL A 173 -13.44 -10.68 5.37
CA VAL A 173 -12.09 -10.27 4.97
C VAL A 173 -12.12 -9.22 3.87
N LEU A 174 -11.27 -8.21 4.01
CA LEU A 174 -10.94 -7.24 2.96
C LEU A 174 -9.65 -7.68 2.27
N LEU A 175 -9.76 -8.14 1.01
CA LEU A 175 -8.66 -8.71 0.22
C LEU A 175 -8.39 -7.92 -1.06
N SER A 176 -7.13 -7.84 -1.43
CA SER A 176 -6.74 -7.31 -2.74
C SER A 176 -6.95 -8.38 -3.81
N TYR A 177 -7.78 -8.10 -4.83
CA TYR A 177 -7.99 -9.03 -5.95
C TYR A 177 -8.30 -8.27 -7.25
N SER A 178 -7.54 -8.53 -8.29
CA SER A 178 -7.54 -7.78 -9.56
C SER A 178 -6.86 -8.58 -10.67
N LEU A 179 -6.90 -8.08 -11.91
CA LEU A 179 -6.14 -8.64 -13.03
C LEU A 179 -4.61 -8.71 -12.79
N LEU A 180 -4.08 -7.98 -11.80
CA LEU A 180 -2.65 -7.96 -11.46
C LEU A 180 -2.21 -9.12 -10.56
N ASN A 181 -3.09 -9.57 -9.67
CA ASN A 181 -2.73 -10.46 -8.56
C ASN A 181 -3.73 -11.61 -8.36
N PHE A 182 -4.65 -11.82 -9.30
CA PHE A 182 -5.67 -12.85 -9.19
C PHE A 182 -5.07 -14.24 -8.96
N ARG A 183 -3.97 -14.60 -9.65
CA ARG A 183 -3.36 -15.93 -9.49
C ARG A 183 -2.82 -16.18 -8.09
N GLU A 184 -2.20 -15.16 -7.50
CA GLU A 184 -1.61 -15.26 -6.17
C GLU A 184 -2.69 -15.34 -5.10
N ASN A 185 -3.69 -14.45 -5.19
CA ASN A 185 -4.70 -14.29 -4.14
C ASN A 185 -5.93 -15.20 -4.29
N ASN A 186 -6.03 -15.99 -5.38
CA ASN A 186 -7.15 -16.90 -5.58
C ASN A 186 -7.29 -17.92 -4.44
N ILE A 187 -6.17 -18.46 -3.93
CA ILE A 187 -6.21 -19.41 -2.81
C ILE A 187 -6.81 -18.81 -1.54
N ALA A 188 -6.56 -17.52 -1.27
CA ALA A 188 -7.15 -16.82 -0.14
C ALA A 188 -8.65 -16.57 -0.33
N LEU A 189 -9.10 -16.23 -1.55
CA LEU A 189 -10.53 -16.11 -1.89
C LEU A 189 -11.29 -17.42 -1.68
N GLU A 190 -10.77 -18.51 -2.24
CA GLU A 190 -11.41 -19.82 -2.10
C GLU A 190 -11.44 -20.29 -0.65
N THR A 191 -10.40 -19.98 0.14
CA THR A 191 -10.35 -20.31 1.57
C THR A 191 -11.38 -19.49 2.35
N ALA A 192 -11.55 -18.21 2.03
CA ALA A 192 -12.59 -17.37 2.63
C ALA A 192 -14.00 -17.92 2.34
N GLU A 193 -14.26 -18.33 1.10
CA GLU A 193 -15.54 -18.94 0.71
C GLU A 193 -15.82 -20.25 1.46
N ARG A 194 -14.85 -21.18 1.47
CA ARG A 194 -14.98 -22.45 2.20
C ARG A 194 -15.21 -22.25 3.70
N SER A 195 -14.60 -21.21 4.28
CA SER A 195 -14.75 -20.85 5.69
C SER A 195 -16.06 -20.09 5.98
N GLY A 196 -16.73 -19.59 4.94
CA GLY A 196 -18.00 -18.85 5.04
C GLY A 196 -17.83 -17.38 5.42
N LEU A 197 -16.65 -16.81 5.18
CA LEU A 197 -16.38 -15.39 5.38
C LEU A 197 -16.99 -14.57 4.25
N GLY A 198 -17.45 -13.36 4.56
CA GLY A 198 -17.76 -12.36 3.54
C GLY A 198 -16.49 -11.77 2.96
N VAL A 199 -16.46 -11.52 1.65
CA VAL A 199 -15.29 -10.96 0.98
C VAL A 199 -15.62 -9.59 0.40
N ALA A 200 -14.94 -8.57 0.90
CA ALA A 200 -14.83 -7.28 0.25
C ALA A 200 -13.52 -7.23 -0.55
N VAL A 201 -13.57 -6.85 -1.82
CA VAL A 201 -12.37 -6.70 -2.66
C VAL A 201 -11.90 -5.24 -2.65
N MET A 202 -10.64 -5.01 -2.28
CA MET A 202 -9.94 -3.74 -2.46
C MET A 202 -9.02 -3.77 -3.68
N ASN A 203 -8.62 -2.57 -4.14
CA ASN A 203 -7.74 -2.36 -5.29
C ASN A 203 -8.18 -3.08 -6.58
N PRO A 204 -9.49 -3.11 -6.93
CA PRO A 204 -9.98 -3.90 -8.06
C PRO A 204 -9.37 -3.50 -9.41
N LEU A 205 -8.99 -2.23 -9.54
CA LEU A 205 -8.36 -1.66 -10.75
C LEU A 205 -6.87 -1.36 -10.56
N GLY A 206 -6.22 -1.96 -9.56
CA GLY A 206 -4.78 -1.75 -9.30
C GLY A 206 -4.43 -0.30 -8.94
N GLY A 207 -5.36 0.42 -8.30
CA GLY A 207 -5.18 1.84 -7.97
C GLY A 207 -5.12 2.79 -9.17
N GLY A 208 -5.61 2.36 -10.35
CA GLY A 208 -5.56 3.13 -11.59
C GLY A 208 -4.64 2.52 -12.66
N ILE A 209 -3.75 1.60 -12.25
CA ILE A 209 -2.79 0.94 -13.16
C ILE A 209 -3.50 0.24 -14.32
N ILE A 210 -4.57 -0.50 -14.04
CA ILE A 210 -5.29 -1.27 -15.08
C ILE A 210 -5.87 -0.36 -16.16
N PRO A 211 -6.71 0.65 -15.84
CA PRO A 211 -7.26 1.54 -16.87
C PRO A 211 -6.20 2.41 -17.59
N GLN A 212 -5.16 2.88 -16.88
CA GLN A 212 -4.08 3.67 -17.49
C GLN A 212 -3.21 2.87 -18.48
N ASN A 213 -3.27 1.54 -18.38
CA ASN A 213 -2.51 0.61 -19.21
C ASN A 213 -3.43 -0.33 -19.99
N ALA A 214 -4.58 0.17 -20.47
CA ALA A 214 -5.62 -0.63 -21.12
C ALA A 214 -5.10 -1.58 -22.21
N GLU A 215 -4.14 -1.16 -23.04
CA GLU A 215 -3.56 -2.03 -24.08
C GLU A 215 -2.83 -3.26 -23.51
N LEU A 216 -2.16 -3.14 -22.35
CA LEU A 216 -1.50 -4.28 -21.69
C LEU A 216 -2.52 -5.29 -21.16
N PHE A 217 -3.72 -4.83 -20.79
CA PHE A 217 -4.77 -5.67 -20.23
C PHE A 217 -5.88 -6.03 -21.23
N LYS A 218 -5.76 -5.59 -22.49
CA LYS A 218 -6.68 -5.91 -23.58
C LYS A 218 -6.98 -7.41 -23.73
N PRO A 219 -6.04 -8.36 -23.49
CA PRO A 219 -6.37 -9.79 -23.52
C PRO A 219 -7.41 -10.24 -22.48
N ALA A 220 -7.74 -9.41 -21.48
CA ALA A 220 -8.79 -9.70 -20.50
C ALA A 220 -10.19 -9.23 -20.94
N VAL A 221 -10.31 -8.49 -22.05
CA VAL A 221 -11.55 -7.85 -22.52
C VAL A 221 -12.31 -8.80 -23.45
N LEU A 222 -13.58 -9.06 -23.16
CA LEU A 222 -14.50 -9.78 -24.06
C LEU A 222 -15.26 -8.79 -24.95
N ASN A 223 -15.71 -9.23 -26.14
CA ASN A 223 -16.27 -8.34 -27.19
C ASN A 223 -17.45 -7.45 -26.78
N ASP A 224 -18.14 -7.75 -25.68
CA ASP A 224 -19.31 -7.04 -25.14
C ASP A 224 -19.00 -6.18 -23.91
N ASP A 225 -17.74 -6.18 -23.46
CA ASP A 225 -17.29 -5.31 -22.39
C ASP A 225 -17.16 -3.87 -22.91
N ILE A 226 -17.58 -2.90 -22.11
CA ILE A 226 -17.55 -1.46 -22.44
C ILE A 226 -16.10 -0.94 -22.50
N GLY A 227 -15.20 -1.60 -21.77
CA GLY A 227 -13.78 -1.28 -21.71
C GLY A 227 -13.06 -2.10 -20.65
N ILE A 228 -11.79 -1.79 -20.39
CA ILE A 228 -10.97 -2.60 -19.49
C ILE A 228 -11.47 -2.58 -18.02
N SER A 229 -11.96 -1.44 -17.53
CA SER A 229 -12.50 -1.35 -16.16
C SER A 229 -13.73 -2.24 -16.00
N ASP A 230 -14.62 -2.25 -16.99
CA ASP A 230 -15.81 -3.10 -17.02
C ASP A 230 -15.43 -4.59 -17.03
N ALA A 231 -14.50 -4.97 -17.90
CA ALA A 231 -13.97 -6.33 -17.97
C ALA A 231 -13.33 -6.78 -16.65
N ALA A 232 -12.54 -5.92 -16.01
CA ALA A 232 -11.88 -6.20 -14.73
C ALA A 232 -12.88 -6.36 -13.58
N LEU A 233 -13.86 -5.45 -13.46
CA LEU A 233 -14.89 -5.53 -12.42
C LEU A 233 -15.76 -6.78 -12.58
N LYS A 234 -16.20 -7.09 -13.81
CA LYS A 234 -16.93 -8.33 -14.09
C LYS A 234 -16.09 -9.57 -13.77
N PHE A 235 -14.81 -9.58 -14.14
CA PHE A 235 -13.88 -10.69 -13.83
C PHE A 235 -13.79 -10.95 -12.33
N ILE A 236 -13.68 -9.90 -11.52
CA ILE A 236 -13.65 -10.02 -10.06
C ILE A 236 -15.00 -10.56 -9.56
N TYR A 237 -16.11 -9.97 -10.00
CA TYR A 237 -17.43 -10.29 -9.46
C TYR A 237 -17.93 -11.68 -9.84
N VAL A 238 -17.51 -12.25 -10.97
CA VAL A 238 -17.93 -13.63 -11.34
C VAL A 238 -17.34 -14.69 -10.41
N HIS A 239 -16.30 -14.36 -9.63
CA HIS A 239 -15.84 -15.24 -8.56
C HIS A 239 -16.88 -15.29 -7.43
N THR A 240 -17.36 -16.49 -7.08
CA THR A 240 -18.49 -16.68 -6.15
C THR A 240 -18.17 -16.24 -4.73
N ALA A 241 -16.93 -16.41 -4.29
CA ALA A 241 -16.42 -15.88 -3.02
C ALA A 241 -16.63 -14.36 -2.82
N VAL A 242 -16.66 -13.56 -3.89
CA VAL A 242 -16.69 -12.08 -3.79
C VAL A 242 -18.08 -11.60 -3.42
N SER A 243 -18.22 -10.95 -2.26
CA SER A 243 -19.49 -10.35 -1.82
C SER A 243 -19.68 -8.94 -2.38
N THR A 244 -18.63 -8.10 -2.32
CA THR A 244 -18.66 -6.71 -2.79
C THR A 244 -17.29 -6.27 -3.29
N ILE A 245 -17.27 -5.31 -4.22
CA ILE A 245 -16.05 -4.73 -4.80
C ILE A 245 -15.99 -3.25 -4.43
N LEU A 246 -14.95 -2.86 -3.71
CA LEU A 246 -14.73 -1.46 -3.34
C LEU A 246 -14.17 -0.68 -4.51
N CYS A 247 -15.06 -0.05 -5.25
CA CYS A 247 -14.70 0.84 -6.34
C CYS A 247 -14.37 2.22 -5.77
N GLY A 248 -13.13 2.66 -5.98
CA GLY A 248 -12.78 4.06 -5.80
C GLY A 248 -13.39 4.89 -6.93
N VAL A 249 -13.97 6.04 -6.58
CA VAL A 249 -14.56 6.98 -7.53
C VAL A 249 -14.12 8.39 -7.18
N GLU A 250 -13.81 9.18 -8.20
CA GLU A 250 -13.46 10.61 -8.04
C GLU A 250 -14.62 11.53 -8.45
N ASN A 251 -15.54 11.02 -9.27
CA ASN A 251 -16.64 11.79 -9.85
C ASN A 251 -17.85 10.88 -10.19
N GLU A 252 -18.94 11.54 -10.56
CA GLU A 252 -20.25 10.96 -10.86
C GLU A 252 -20.20 10.03 -12.09
N LEU A 253 -19.37 10.33 -13.09
CA LEU A 253 -19.23 9.49 -14.30
C LEU A 253 -18.57 8.14 -13.98
N GLU A 254 -17.53 8.14 -13.16
CA GLU A 254 -16.88 6.90 -12.69
C GLU A 254 -17.82 6.06 -11.83
N LEU A 255 -18.59 6.72 -10.94
CA LEU A 255 -19.61 6.06 -10.15
C LEU A 255 -20.65 5.38 -11.04
N ALA A 256 -21.21 6.11 -11.99
CA ALA A 256 -22.20 5.58 -12.92
C ALA A 256 -21.64 4.42 -13.76
N ALA A 257 -20.39 4.51 -14.23
CA ALA A 257 -19.72 3.45 -14.97
C ALA A 257 -19.54 2.17 -14.12
N ASN A 258 -19.03 2.31 -12.89
CA ASN A 258 -18.82 1.19 -11.97
C ASN A 258 -20.15 0.50 -11.60
N VAL A 259 -21.19 1.29 -11.30
CA VAL A 259 -22.54 0.76 -11.03
C VAL A 259 -23.09 0.03 -12.25
N LYS A 260 -22.94 0.60 -13.45
CA LYS A 260 -23.43 -0.01 -14.69
C LYS A 260 -22.78 -1.38 -14.93
N SER A 261 -21.47 -1.51 -14.72
CA SER A 261 -20.73 -2.77 -14.87
C SER A 261 -21.26 -3.93 -14.04
N LEU A 262 -21.82 -3.64 -12.85
CA LEU A 262 -22.28 -4.65 -11.88
C LEU A 262 -23.77 -4.52 -11.54
N SER A 263 -24.54 -3.91 -12.45
CA SER A 263 -26.00 -3.81 -12.32
C SER A 263 -26.75 -5.01 -12.86
N VAL A 264 -26.14 -5.75 -13.79
CA VAL A 264 -26.69 -6.95 -14.43
C VAL A 264 -25.63 -8.04 -14.39
N MET A 265 -26.05 -9.29 -14.16
CA MET A 265 -25.11 -10.42 -14.15
C MET A 265 -24.43 -10.54 -15.51
N ASP A 266 -23.13 -10.75 -15.49
CA ASP A 266 -22.36 -10.98 -16.70
C ASP A 266 -22.86 -12.23 -17.44
N GLN A 267 -23.29 -12.05 -18.70
CA GLN A 267 -23.80 -13.14 -19.52
C GLN A 267 -22.71 -14.19 -19.82
N LYS A 268 -21.44 -13.81 -19.69
CA LYS A 268 -20.28 -14.67 -19.91
C LYS A 268 -19.64 -15.17 -18.60
N ALA A 269 -20.36 -15.09 -17.48
CA ALA A 269 -19.83 -15.46 -16.16
C ALA A 269 -19.21 -16.87 -16.15
N GLY A 270 -19.84 -17.84 -16.84
CA GLY A 270 -19.38 -19.23 -16.91
C GLY A 270 -18.04 -19.43 -17.65
N ILE A 271 -17.61 -18.49 -18.49
CA ILE A 271 -16.34 -18.58 -19.23
C ILE A 271 -15.31 -17.53 -18.80
N ARG A 272 -15.72 -16.44 -18.14
CA ARG A 272 -14.88 -15.27 -17.91
C ARG A 272 -13.62 -15.59 -17.11
N GLN A 273 -13.74 -16.34 -16.01
CA GLN A 273 -12.59 -16.75 -15.20
C GLN A 273 -11.55 -17.51 -16.04
N THR A 274 -12.00 -18.53 -16.78
CA THR A 274 -11.15 -19.36 -17.64
C THR A 274 -10.54 -18.54 -18.78
N TYR A 275 -11.33 -17.67 -19.42
CA TYR A 275 -10.87 -16.83 -20.52
C TYR A 275 -9.77 -15.88 -20.08
N VAL A 276 -10.01 -15.09 -19.02
CA VAL A 276 -9.03 -14.12 -18.51
C VAL A 276 -7.76 -14.85 -18.03
N THR A 277 -7.92 -15.96 -17.33
CA THR A 277 -6.80 -16.78 -16.85
C THR A 277 -5.97 -17.34 -18.01
N ALA A 278 -6.58 -17.79 -19.10
CA ALA A 278 -5.85 -18.31 -20.25
C ALA A 278 -5.13 -17.19 -21.02
N ASN A 279 -5.82 -16.08 -21.31
CA ASN A 279 -5.30 -15.02 -22.16
C ASN A 279 -4.22 -14.18 -21.47
N LEU A 280 -4.39 -13.83 -20.18
CA LEU A 280 -3.31 -13.19 -19.41
C LEU A 280 -2.19 -14.18 -19.07
N GLY A 281 -2.50 -15.47 -18.98
CA GLY A 281 -1.50 -16.53 -18.73
C GLY A 281 -0.56 -16.83 -19.89
N ALA A 282 -0.95 -16.48 -21.11
CA ALA A 282 -0.10 -16.57 -22.30
C ALA A 282 0.64 -15.25 -22.62
N PHE A 283 0.31 -14.18 -21.89
CA PHE A 283 0.81 -12.84 -22.17
C PHE A 283 2.21 -12.65 -21.59
N SER A 284 3.17 -12.18 -22.40
CA SER A 284 4.58 -12.10 -22.01
C SER A 284 5.04 -10.71 -21.54
N GLU A 285 4.19 -9.68 -21.60
CA GLU A 285 4.60 -8.32 -21.25
C GLU A 285 4.80 -8.10 -19.74
N PHE A 286 4.02 -8.79 -18.90
CA PHE A 286 4.14 -8.69 -17.44
C PHE A 286 3.92 -10.05 -16.77
N CYS A 287 4.48 -10.25 -15.58
CA CYS A 287 4.30 -11.45 -14.77
C CYS A 287 2.95 -11.44 -14.04
N THR A 288 2.20 -12.54 -14.11
CA THR A 288 0.92 -12.70 -13.41
C THR A 288 1.05 -13.24 -11.97
N GLY A 289 2.27 -13.35 -11.43
CA GLY A 289 2.50 -13.73 -10.02
C GLY A 289 2.15 -15.17 -9.66
N CYS A 290 2.14 -16.11 -10.62
CA CYS A 290 1.73 -17.50 -10.38
C CYS A 290 2.65 -18.32 -9.44
N GLY A 291 3.91 -17.91 -9.26
CA GLY A 291 4.84 -18.61 -8.36
C GLY A 291 5.44 -19.93 -8.86
N TYR A 292 5.07 -20.47 -10.03
CA TYR A 292 5.62 -21.77 -10.50
C TYR A 292 7.14 -21.80 -10.66
N CYS A 293 7.75 -20.64 -10.90
CA CYS A 293 9.19 -20.48 -11.03
C CYS A 293 9.95 -20.40 -9.70
N ASN A 294 9.26 -20.50 -8.56
CA ASN A 294 9.89 -20.53 -7.24
C ASN A 294 10.72 -21.82 -7.03
N GLY A 295 11.69 -21.78 -6.11
CA GLY A 295 12.65 -22.87 -5.92
C GLY A 295 13.83 -22.81 -6.88
N CYS A 296 14.36 -21.60 -7.12
CA CYS A 296 15.61 -21.39 -7.86
C CYS A 296 16.78 -22.03 -7.09
N PRO A 297 17.65 -22.83 -7.75
CA PRO A 297 18.82 -23.43 -7.09
C PRO A 297 19.83 -22.39 -6.57
N ALA A 298 19.81 -21.17 -7.12
CA ALA A 298 20.63 -20.05 -6.65
C ALA A 298 19.97 -19.22 -5.53
N GLY A 299 18.84 -19.67 -4.97
CA GLY A 299 18.12 -18.93 -3.91
C GLY A 299 17.35 -17.69 -4.39
N ILE A 300 17.33 -17.40 -5.69
CA ILE A 300 16.63 -16.22 -6.24
C ILE A 300 15.12 -16.35 -6.01
N LYS A 301 14.50 -15.32 -5.43
CA LYS A 301 13.04 -15.17 -5.29
C LYS A 301 12.40 -14.78 -6.64
N VAL A 302 12.45 -15.68 -7.62
CA VAL A 302 12.13 -15.39 -9.03
C VAL A 302 10.75 -14.74 -9.18
N SER A 303 9.69 -15.31 -8.61
CA SER A 303 8.34 -14.77 -8.79
C SER A 303 8.21 -13.36 -8.21
N ALA A 304 8.80 -13.10 -7.04
CA ALA A 304 8.76 -11.79 -6.40
C ALA A 304 9.46 -10.73 -7.26
N LEU A 305 10.65 -11.05 -7.79
CA LEU A 305 11.38 -10.15 -8.68
C LEU A 305 10.63 -9.89 -9.99
N MET A 306 9.99 -10.92 -10.57
CA MET A 306 9.22 -10.74 -11.82
C MET A 306 7.95 -9.92 -11.60
N THR A 307 7.24 -10.09 -10.48
CA THR A 307 6.09 -9.25 -10.13
C THR A 307 6.51 -7.80 -9.90
N ALA A 308 7.63 -7.56 -9.24
CA ALA A 308 8.17 -6.21 -9.08
C ALA A 308 8.63 -5.60 -10.42
N PHE A 309 9.21 -6.42 -11.30
CA PHE A 309 9.63 -5.99 -12.63
C PHE A 309 8.46 -5.43 -13.46
N ASN A 310 7.22 -5.87 -13.21
CA ASN A 310 6.03 -5.31 -13.86
C ASN A 310 5.89 -3.79 -13.68
N GLN A 311 6.37 -3.24 -12.57
CA GLN A 311 6.31 -1.80 -12.31
C GLN A 311 7.07 -0.97 -13.34
N THR A 312 8.03 -1.59 -14.04
CA THR A 312 8.78 -0.94 -15.14
C THR A 312 8.04 -0.95 -16.47
N ARG A 313 6.97 -1.74 -16.57
CA ARG A 313 6.12 -1.90 -17.75
C ARG A 313 4.86 -1.03 -17.70
N PHE A 314 4.40 -0.68 -16.51
CA PHE A 314 3.24 0.17 -16.34
C PHE A 314 3.59 1.64 -16.58
N LYS A 315 2.76 2.33 -17.35
CA LYS A 315 2.70 3.79 -17.35
C LYS A 315 2.34 4.25 -15.94
N SER A 316 3.13 5.16 -15.40
CA SER A 316 2.95 5.76 -14.09
C SER A 316 3.21 7.25 -14.20
N ASP A 317 2.27 8.06 -13.73
CA ASP A 317 2.42 9.53 -13.59
C ASP A 317 3.22 9.90 -12.32
N THR A 318 3.78 8.93 -11.62
CA THR A 318 4.54 9.16 -10.38
C THR A 318 5.92 9.75 -10.71
N PHE A 319 6.06 11.06 -10.54
CA PHE A 319 7.36 11.71 -10.45
C PHE A 319 8.12 11.13 -9.24
N ILE A 320 9.36 10.69 -9.46
CA ILE A 320 10.25 10.23 -8.39
C ILE A 320 11.17 11.39 -8.04
N TYR A 321 10.90 12.10 -6.95
CA TYR A 321 11.81 13.09 -6.33
C TYR A 321 12.44 14.08 -7.33
N ASN A 322 11.61 14.75 -8.13
CA ASN A 322 12.03 15.71 -9.17
C ASN A 322 12.96 15.13 -10.26
N ARG A 323 13.01 13.80 -10.43
CA ARG A 323 13.77 13.15 -11.51
C ARG A 323 12.93 13.07 -12.79
N THR A 324 13.58 13.35 -13.91
CA THR A 324 12.97 13.33 -15.26
C THR A 324 13.47 12.16 -16.12
N SER A 325 14.52 11.46 -15.69
CA SER A 325 15.06 10.30 -16.42
C SER A 325 14.11 9.11 -16.36
N THR A 326 13.66 8.67 -17.54
CA THR A 326 12.79 7.49 -17.69
C THR A 326 13.40 6.22 -17.10
N GLU A 327 14.72 6.02 -17.21
CA GLU A 327 15.40 4.84 -16.67
C GLU A 327 15.40 4.85 -15.13
N LEU A 328 15.70 6.00 -14.52
CA LEU A 328 15.66 6.17 -13.07
C LEU A 328 14.24 6.00 -12.52
N ILE A 329 13.21 6.44 -13.25
CA ILE A 329 11.81 6.24 -12.86
C ILE A 329 11.44 4.74 -12.87
N LYS A 330 11.91 3.98 -13.88
CA LYS A 330 11.67 2.54 -13.98
C LYS A 330 12.35 1.76 -12.87
N GLN A 331 13.66 1.95 -12.69
CA GLN A 331 14.43 1.36 -11.58
C GLN A 331 13.77 1.75 -10.24
N GLY A 332 13.38 3.02 -10.20
CA GLY A 332 12.44 3.65 -9.29
C GLY A 332 11.37 2.75 -8.70
N ASN A 333 10.38 2.50 -9.56
CA ASN A 333 9.20 1.76 -9.20
C ASN A 333 9.51 0.28 -8.91
N PHE A 334 10.54 -0.30 -9.55
CA PHE A 334 10.99 -1.65 -9.26
C PHE A 334 11.47 -1.80 -7.82
N PHE A 335 12.42 -0.97 -7.38
CA PHE A 335 12.99 -1.06 -6.04
C PHE A 335 11.97 -0.78 -4.95
N ARG A 336 11.07 0.19 -5.17
CA ARG A 336 9.95 0.44 -4.26
C ARG A 336 9.02 -0.78 -4.11
N ALA A 337 8.83 -1.57 -5.17
CA ALA A 337 7.97 -2.76 -5.10
C ALA A 337 8.58 -3.96 -4.38
N ILE A 338 9.90 -3.97 -4.17
CA ILE A 338 10.59 -5.04 -3.42
C ILE A 338 11.04 -4.59 -2.02
N GLU A 339 10.84 -3.32 -1.67
CA GLU A 339 11.20 -2.75 -0.37
C GLU A 339 10.61 -3.58 0.78
N GLY A 340 11.46 -3.98 1.73
CA GLY A 340 11.06 -4.83 2.87
C GLY A 340 10.78 -6.31 2.53
N HIS A 341 10.79 -6.69 1.25
CA HIS A 341 10.50 -8.07 0.81
C HIS A 341 11.72 -8.80 0.24
N THR A 342 12.59 -8.08 -0.45
CA THR A 342 13.83 -8.61 -1.04
C THR A 342 14.97 -7.62 -0.85
N GLU A 343 16.09 -8.10 -0.35
CA GLU A 343 17.35 -7.36 -0.29
C GLU A 343 18.40 -8.08 -1.14
N PHE A 344 19.28 -7.31 -1.77
CA PHE A 344 20.41 -7.83 -2.53
C PHE A 344 21.66 -7.73 -1.66
N GLU A 345 22.32 -8.85 -1.39
CA GLU A 345 23.56 -8.83 -0.59
C GLU A 345 24.67 -8.05 -1.31
N ASN A 346 24.83 -8.30 -2.61
CA ASN A 346 25.77 -7.62 -3.50
C ASN A 346 25.15 -7.48 -4.90
N SER A 347 25.86 -6.81 -5.80
CA SER A 347 25.45 -6.58 -7.19
C SER A 347 25.80 -7.72 -8.15
N VAL A 348 26.49 -8.77 -7.69
CA VAL A 348 26.87 -9.92 -8.52
C VAL A 348 25.62 -10.75 -8.80
N ASN A 349 25.28 -10.91 -10.08
CA ASN A 349 24.15 -11.74 -10.50
C ASN A 349 24.41 -13.23 -10.15
N PRO A 350 23.65 -13.85 -9.22
CA PRO A 350 23.85 -15.23 -8.82
C PRO A 350 23.15 -16.23 -9.76
N CYS A 351 22.53 -15.77 -10.85
CA CYS A 351 21.81 -16.64 -11.78
C CYS A 351 22.76 -17.65 -12.45
N LEU A 352 22.45 -18.94 -12.28
CA LEU A 352 23.20 -20.05 -12.90
C LEU A 352 22.88 -20.27 -14.38
N ASN A 353 21.99 -19.47 -14.97
CA ASN A 353 21.49 -19.64 -16.35
C ASN A 353 20.95 -21.05 -16.66
N CYS A 354 20.40 -21.75 -15.65
CA CYS A 354 19.96 -23.15 -15.78
C CYS A 354 18.63 -23.35 -16.54
N GLY A 355 17.89 -22.28 -16.81
CA GLY A 355 16.61 -22.31 -17.54
C GLY A 355 15.43 -22.93 -16.80
N LYS A 356 15.59 -23.39 -15.54
CA LYS A 356 14.51 -24.04 -14.77
C LYS A 356 13.27 -23.15 -14.66
N CYS A 357 13.47 -21.87 -14.35
CA CYS A 357 12.39 -20.89 -14.18
C CYS A 357 11.62 -20.63 -15.48
N GLU A 358 12.30 -20.53 -16.63
CA GLU A 358 11.68 -20.29 -17.93
C GLU A 358 10.94 -21.52 -18.45
N LYS A 359 11.48 -22.72 -18.21
CA LYS A 359 10.83 -24.00 -18.59
C LYS A 359 9.46 -24.19 -17.92
N VAL A 360 9.30 -23.71 -16.68
CA VAL A 360 8.03 -23.80 -15.93
C VAL A 360 7.16 -22.55 -16.08
N CYS A 361 7.64 -21.50 -16.76
CA CYS A 361 6.91 -20.26 -16.92
C CYS A 361 5.80 -20.41 -17.97
N THR A 362 4.55 -20.40 -17.54
CA THR A 362 3.39 -20.51 -18.43
C THR A 362 3.30 -19.37 -19.45
N GLN A 363 3.83 -18.19 -19.09
CA GLN A 363 3.88 -16.98 -19.90
C GLN A 363 5.12 -16.91 -20.81
N ARG A 364 6.03 -17.89 -20.72
CA ARG A 364 7.31 -17.93 -21.46
C ARG A 364 8.09 -16.62 -21.34
N LEU A 365 8.13 -16.05 -20.14
CA LEU A 365 8.84 -14.81 -19.87
C LEU A 365 10.35 -15.03 -20.04
N PRO A 366 11.11 -14.04 -20.54
CA PRO A 366 12.56 -14.06 -20.55
C PRO A 366 13.09 -13.74 -19.14
N ILE A 367 12.90 -14.68 -18.21
CA ILE A 367 13.20 -14.51 -16.77
C ILE A 367 14.70 -14.30 -16.55
N ILE A 368 15.55 -15.06 -17.26
CA ILE A 368 17.01 -14.97 -17.08
C ILE A 368 17.51 -13.59 -17.50
N ASP A 369 17.04 -13.08 -18.64
CA ASP A 369 17.40 -11.74 -19.13
C ASP A 369 16.92 -10.66 -18.16
N ARG A 370 15.69 -10.76 -17.66
CA ARG A 370 15.14 -9.82 -16.67
C ARG A 370 15.90 -9.84 -15.35
N ILE A 371 16.31 -11.02 -14.86
CA ILE A 371 17.17 -11.12 -13.66
C ILE A 371 18.51 -10.42 -13.92
N SER A 372 19.11 -10.65 -15.09
CA SER A 372 20.38 -10.00 -15.45
C SER A 372 20.24 -8.47 -15.52
N GLU A 373 19.13 -7.99 -16.08
CA GLU A 373 18.80 -6.56 -16.10
C GLU A 373 18.60 -5.99 -14.67
N ILE A 374 17.90 -6.72 -13.79
CA ILE A 374 17.71 -6.32 -12.39
C ILE A 374 19.06 -6.18 -11.67
N TYR A 375 19.96 -7.16 -11.80
CA TYR A 375 21.26 -7.08 -11.14
C TYR A 375 22.15 -5.96 -11.72
N ARG A 376 22.04 -5.67 -13.02
CA ARG A 376 22.64 -4.46 -13.60
C ARG A 376 22.08 -3.18 -12.96
N TRP A 377 20.78 -3.12 -12.69
CA TRP A 377 20.21 -1.99 -11.95
C TRP A 377 20.74 -1.92 -10.52
N VAL A 378 20.86 -3.05 -9.82
CA VAL A 378 21.44 -3.10 -8.47
C VAL A 378 22.87 -2.55 -8.47
N GLU A 379 23.67 -2.93 -9.47
CA GLU A 379 25.04 -2.45 -9.65
C GLU A 379 25.10 -0.95 -9.92
N VAL A 380 24.42 -0.47 -10.97
CA VAL A 380 24.47 0.93 -11.41
C VAL A 380 23.87 1.87 -10.35
N SER A 381 22.85 1.39 -9.65
CA SER A 381 22.22 2.12 -8.55
C SER A 381 22.89 1.84 -7.20
N CYS A 382 24.00 1.10 -7.07
CA CYS A 382 24.60 0.82 -5.76
C CYS A 382 23.59 0.32 -4.70
N ALA A 383 22.56 -0.41 -5.12
CA ALA A 383 21.37 -0.69 -4.29
C ALA A 383 21.55 -1.88 -3.36
N SER A 384 22.69 -2.58 -3.43
CA SER A 384 23.00 -3.74 -2.60
C SER A 384 23.34 -3.35 -1.15
N LEU A 385 23.19 -4.29 -0.21
CA LEU A 385 23.58 -4.10 1.18
C LEU A 385 25.07 -3.82 1.32
N PHE A 386 25.91 -4.48 0.51
CA PHE A 386 27.35 -4.23 0.45
C PHE A 386 27.67 -2.79 0.04
N ASP A 387 27.06 -2.29 -1.05
CA ASP A 387 27.32 -0.95 -1.56
C ASP A 387 26.83 0.12 -0.59
N ARG A 388 25.63 -0.06 -0.01
CA ARG A 388 25.09 0.79 1.06
C ARG A 388 26.02 0.87 2.26
N LYS A 389 26.49 -0.29 2.73
CA LYS A 389 27.42 -0.36 3.88
C LYS A 389 28.70 0.41 3.58
N LYS A 390 29.34 0.11 2.45
CA LYS A 390 30.58 0.79 2.02
C LYS A 390 30.38 2.30 1.88
N ARG A 391 29.21 2.73 1.42
CA ARG A 391 28.88 4.14 1.28
C ARG A 391 28.65 4.82 2.62
N LEU A 392 27.91 4.20 3.53
CA LEU A 392 27.75 4.70 4.90
C LEU A 392 29.11 4.79 5.60
N GLU A 393 29.98 3.80 5.44
CA GLU A 393 31.36 3.84 5.94
C GLU A 393 32.13 5.00 5.31
N SER A 394 32.08 5.18 3.99
CA SER A 394 32.79 6.29 3.32
C SER A 394 32.32 7.67 3.77
N LEU A 395 31.04 7.83 4.10
CA LEU A 395 30.47 9.12 4.50
C LEU A 395 30.59 9.41 6.00
N LEU A 396 30.60 8.37 6.83
CA LEU A 396 30.40 8.50 8.28
C LEU A 396 31.48 7.80 9.12
N SER A 397 32.29 6.90 8.57
CA SER A 397 33.32 6.22 9.36
C SER A 397 34.58 7.08 9.51
N ASN A 398 35.01 7.26 10.77
CA ASN A 398 36.31 7.80 11.19
C ASN A 398 36.68 9.22 10.76
N GLN A 399 35.76 10.02 10.21
CA GLN A 399 36.03 11.41 9.82
C GLN A 399 35.44 12.46 10.75
N TYR A 400 34.32 12.15 11.41
CA TYR A 400 33.53 13.13 12.16
C TYR A 400 33.23 12.63 13.58
N SER A 401 33.22 13.55 14.54
CA SER A 401 32.82 13.36 15.93
C SER A 401 31.41 13.91 16.20
N ARG A 402 30.94 14.87 15.41
CA ARG A 402 29.62 15.51 15.52
C ARG A 402 28.98 15.72 14.14
N VAL A 403 27.88 15.03 13.89
CA VAL A 403 27.21 15.01 12.59
C VAL A 403 25.78 15.54 12.71
N GLY A 404 25.44 16.53 11.90
CA GLY A 404 24.07 17.02 11.73
C GLY A 404 23.37 16.36 10.54
N PHE A 405 22.08 16.06 10.65
CA PHE A 405 21.21 15.66 9.54
C PHE A 405 20.10 16.68 9.29
N TYR A 406 19.81 16.97 8.02
CA TYR A 406 18.77 17.93 7.60
C TYR A 406 18.02 17.44 6.35
N THR A 407 16.69 17.37 6.30
CA THR A 407 15.69 17.69 7.35
C THR A 407 15.42 16.48 8.25
N ALA A 408 14.62 16.65 9.31
CA ALA A 408 14.16 15.57 10.17
C ALA A 408 13.08 14.68 9.52
N GLY A 409 13.21 14.33 8.24
CA GLY A 409 12.21 13.56 7.49
C GLY A 409 12.26 12.05 7.75
N GLY A 410 11.32 11.31 7.15
CA GLY A 410 11.32 9.85 7.18
C GLY A 410 12.58 9.22 6.58
N TYR A 411 13.22 9.91 5.61
CA TYR A 411 14.50 9.50 5.04
C TYR A 411 15.64 9.52 6.06
N THR A 412 15.74 10.58 6.88
CA THR A 412 16.73 10.66 7.96
C THR A 412 16.53 9.53 8.95
N ASP A 413 15.28 9.27 9.36
CA ASP A 413 14.93 8.17 10.24
C ASP A 413 15.32 6.81 9.65
N PHE A 414 15.09 6.61 8.35
CA PHE A 414 15.51 5.43 7.61
C PHE A 414 17.04 5.24 7.61
N ILE A 415 17.80 6.29 7.28
CA ILE A 415 19.28 6.25 7.26
C ILE A 415 19.83 5.92 8.66
N ILE A 416 19.27 6.52 9.70
CA ILE A 416 19.66 6.25 11.09
C ILE A 416 19.44 4.77 11.44
N LYS A 417 18.26 4.24 11.13
CA LYS A 417 17.94 2.82 11.33
C LYS A 417 18.88 1.91 10.53
N LEU A 418 19.14 2.27 9.28
CA LEU A 418 19.99 1.48 8.40
C LEU A 418 21.44 1.46 8.89
N TYR A 419 21.99 2.61 9.29
CA TYR A 419 23.32 2.70 9.88
C TYR A 419 23.41 1.77 11.09
N LYS A 420 22.48 1.89 12.04
CA LYS A 420 22.43 1.04 13.23
C LYS A 420 22.35 -0.45 12.89
N ARG A 421 21.55 -0.80 11.88
CA ARG A 421 21.40 -2.17 11.41
C ARG A 421 22.69 -2.73 10.79
N LEU A 422 23.41 -1.95 9.98
CA LEU A 422 24.56 -2.44 9.20
C LEU A 422 25.92 -2.27 9.89
N LEU A 423 26.04 -1.25 10.75
CA LEU A 423 27.31 -0.81 11.36
C LEU A 423 27.26 -0.76 12.89
N GLY A 424 26.09 -0.87 13.52
CA GLY A 424 25.92 -0.76 14.97
C GLY A 424 25.74 0.69 15.44
N ASP A 425 25.97 0.95 16.71
CA ASP A 425 25.80 2.29 17.27
C ASP A 425 26.77 3.31 16.66
N PHE A 426 26.34 4.57 16.61
CA PHE A 426 27.17 5.65 16.09
C PHE A 426 28.43 5.84 16.94
N SER A 427 29.57 5.95 16.29
CA SER A 427 30.84 6.35 16.92
C SER A 427 30.96 7.87 17.11
N PHE A 428 29.91 8.63 16.79
CA PHE A 428 29.85 10.09 16.79
C PHE A 428 28.51 10.59 17.35
N GLU A 429 28.48 11.84 17.79
CA GLU A 429 27.26 12.51 18.24
C GLU A 429 26.38 12.85 17.04
N VAL A 430 25.08 12.55 17.14
CA VAL A 430 24.10 12.78 16.07
C VAL A 430 23.14 13.89 16.45
N TYR A 431 22.99 14.85 15.55
CA TYR A 431 22.05 15.97 15.65
C TYR A 431 21.11 15.95 14.46
N VAL A 432 19.83 16.29 14.67
CA VAL A 432 18.83 16.31 13.60
C VAL A 432 18.09 17.64 13.64
N PHE A 433 17.92 18.28 12.48
CA PHE A 433 17.34 19.61 12.35
C PHE A 433 16.17 19.62 11.36
N ASP A 434 15.22 20.53 11.57
CA ASP A 434 14.11 20.76 10.64
C ASP A 434 13.69 22.23 10.63
N SER A 435 13.38 22.80 9.47
CA SER A 435 12.90 24.19 9.38
C SER A 435 11.52 24.38 9.98
N ASN A 436 10.71 23.33 10.13
CA ASN A 436 9.36 23.43 10.68
C ASN A 436 9.38 23.46 12.22
N PRO A 437 9.01 24.59 12.86
CA PRO A 437 9.04 24.74 14.31
C PRO A 437 8.12 23.78 15.07
N LEU A 438 7.04 23.32 14.41
CA LEU A 438 6.11 22.36 15.01
C LEU A 438 6.73 20.99 15.25
N ARG A 439 7.90 20.72 14.66
CA ARG A 439 8.61 19.44 14.80
C ARG A 439 9.68 19.47 15.88
N TRP A 440 10.07 20.65 16.37
CA TRP A 440 11.15 20.79 17.36
C TRP A 440 10.76 20.14 18.69
N GLY A 441 11.72 19.45 19.31
CA GLY A 441 11.48 18.61 20.49
C GLY A 441 10.77 17.29 20.18
N GLY A 442 10.33 17.07 18.94
CA GLY A 442 9.89 15.75 18.46
C GLY A 442 11.04 14.75 18.45
N GLU A 443 10.72 13.47 18.56
CA GLU A 443 11.71 12.38 18.64
C GLU A 443 11.70 11.55 17.35
N LEU A 444 12.89 11.30 16.78
CA LEU A 444 13.14 10.28 15.75
C LEU A 444 13.61 8.96 16.39
N SER A 445 13.66 7.90 15.60
CA SER A 445 14.04 6.58 16.08
C SER A 445 15.40 6.58 16.76
N GLY A 446 15.47 5.89 17.90
CA GLY A 446 16.70 5.76 18.67
C GLY A 446 17.00 6.93 19.60
N GLY A 447 16.00 7.70 20.03
CA GLY A 447 16.13 8.71 21.09
C GLY A 447 16.70 10.05 20.63
N ILE A 448 16.64 10.35 19.32
CA ILE A 448 17.27 11.54 18.75
C ILE A 448 16.20 12.64 18.58
N PHE A 449 16.37 13.76 19.27
CA PHE A 449 15.42 14.86 19.23
C PHE A 449 15.68 15.83 18.07
N ILE A 450 14.60 16.31 17.48
CA ILE A 450 14.60 17.29 16.40
C ILE A 450 14.86 18.67 16.99
N ARG A 451 15.87 19.36 16.46
CA ARG A 451 16.36 20.66 16.94
C ARG A 451 16.04 21.81 16.01
N ASN A 452 16.10 23.02 16.57
CA ASN A 452 16.03 24.24 15.80
C ASN A 452 17.33 24.42 14.99
N PRO A 453 17.27 24.67 13.67
CA PRO A 453 18.47 24.91 12.85
C PRO A 453 19.33 26.07 13.33
N GLU A 454 18.77 27.07 14.04
CA GLU A 454 19.54 28.18 14.62
C GLU A 454 20.54 27.75 15.71
N GLU A 455 20.43 26.51 16.21
CA GLU A 455 21.40 25.95 17.16
C GLU A 455 22.72 25.53 16.49
N ILE A 456 22.74 25.36 15.15
CA ILE A 456 23.88 24.81 14.39
C ILE A 456 25.22 25.51 14.72
N PRO A 457 25.33 26.86 14.72
CA PRO A 457 26.60 27.53 15.00
C PRO A 457 27.18 27.26 16.40
N GLY A 458 26.33 26.90 17.37
CA GLY A 458 26.75 26.65 18.76
C GLY A 458 27.17 25.20 19.03
N LEU A 459 26.93 24.28 18.09
CA LEU A 459 27.14 22.85 18.31
C LEU A 459 28.51 22.33 17.85
N ASN A 460 29.29 23.16 17.12
CA ASN A 460 30.58 22.79 16.55
C ASN A 460 30.49 21.48 15.76
N LEU A 461 29.56 21.40 14.81
CA LEU A 461 29.37 20.24 13.95
C LEU A 461 30.52 20.13 12.95
N ASP A 462 31.01 18.93 12.70
CA ASP A 462 32.02 18.69 11.68
C ASP A 462 31.40 18.70 10.27
N VAL A 463 30.13 18.29 10.17
CA VAL A 463 29.36 18.28 8.92
C VAL A 463 27.85 18.36 9.18
N VAL A 464 27.11 18.96 8.25
CA VAL A 464 25.66 18.85 8.13
C VAL A 464 25.32 18.13 6.82
N LEU A 465 24.69 16.96 6.94
CA LEU A 465 24.30 16.08 5.85
C LEU A 465 22.85 16.32 5.45
N ILE A 466 22.65 16.65 4.18
CA ILE A 466 21.32 16.84 3.59
C ILE A 466 20.79 15.49 3.13
N SER A 467 19.74 15.00 3.80
CA SER A 467 19.08 13.73 3.52
C SER A 467 17.85 13.85 2.62
N ASN A 468 17.36 15.08 2.37
CA ASN A 468 16.16 15.31 1.58
C ASN A 468 16.47 15.32 0.07
N TYR A 469 15.87 14.41 -0.69
CA TYR A 469 16.06 14.29 -2.15
C TYR A 469 15.27 15.29 -2.98
N VAL A 470 14.13 15.77 -2.48
CA VAL A 470 13.24 16.67 -3.24
C VAL A 470 13.79 18.09 -3.24
N TYR A 471 14.20 18.55 -2.05
CA TYR A 471 14.60 19.93 -1.82
C TYR A 471 16.11 20.08 -1.56
N SER A 472 16.92 19.12 -2.02
CA SER A 472 18.33 19.06 -1.66
C SER A 472 19.09 20.33 -2.02
N ASP A 473 18.80 20.91 -3.19
CA ASP A 473 19.49 22.10 -3.68
C ASP A 473 19.08 23.35 -2.93
N GLN A 474 17.78 23.55 -2.71
CA GLN A 474 17.28 24.68 -1.93
C GLN A 474 17.81 24.64 -0.49
N ILE A 475 17.86 23.45 0.11
CA ILE A 475 18.42 23.26 1.46
C ILE A 475 19.92 23.56 1.47
N TYR A 476 20.66 23.09 0.46
CA TYR A 476 22.11 23.33 0.39
C TYR A 476 22.41 24.82 0.28
N GLU A 477 21.72 25.53 -0.60
CA GLU A 477 21.84 26.99 -0.76
C GLU A 477 21.48 27.72 0.54
N ASP A 478 20.35 27.38 1.18
CA ASP A 478 19.92 27.99 2.44
C ASP A 478 20.95 27.81 3.56
N LEU A 479 21.40 26.58 3.79
CA LEU A 479 22.32 26.27 4.89
C LEU A 479 23.70 26.89 4.67
N THR A 480 24.21 26.90 3.43
CA THR A 480 25.54 27.48 3.14
C THR A 480 25.54 29.01 3.23
N VAL A 481 24.42 29.67 2.93
CA VAL A 481 24.27 31.12 3.12
C VAL A 481 24.09 31.47 4.60
N ARG A 482 23.25 30.72 5.33
CA ARG A 482 22.96 31.00 6.74
C ARG A 482 24.10 30.62 7.68
N PHE A 483 24.84 29.55 7.36
CA PHE A 483 25.90 28.99 8.20
C PHE A 483 27.19 28.81 7.39
N PRO A 484 27.86 29.90 6.98
CA PRO A 484 28.98 29.87 6.02
C PRO A 484 30.23 29.15 6.55
N THR A 485 30.32 28.92 7.86
CA THR A 485 31.45 28.23 8.50
C THR A 485 31.22 26.73 8.66
N VAL A 486 30.04 26.21 8.33
CA VAL A 486 29.68 24.81 8.49
C VAL A 486 29.88 24.07 7.18
N ASN A 487 30.55 22.92 7.24
CA ASN A 487 30.67 22.01 6.10
C ASN A 487 29.30 21.36 5.83
N VAL A 488 28.65 21.74 4.74
CA VAL A 488 27.35 21.18 4.33
C VAL A 488 27.58 20.22 3.16
N GLN A 489 27.04 19.01 3.23
CA GLN A 489 27.17 18.00 2.18
C GLN A 489 25.83 17.35 1.87
N ARG A 490 25.62 16.95 0.61
CA ARG A 490 24.48 16.11 0.22
C ARG A 490 24.83 14.66 0.52
N LEU A 491 23.90 13.92 1.13
CA LEU A 491 24.13 12.49 1.35
C LEU A 491 24.11 11.71 0.03
N HIS A 492 23.35 12.20 -0.96
CA HIS A 492 23.16 11.57 -2.27
C HIS A 492 23.88 12.30 -3.40
N THR A 493 24.08 11.58 -4.51
CA THR A 493 24.58 12.04 -5.81
C THR A 493 23.44 12.07 -6.82
N ASP A 494 23.68 12.68 -7.99
CA ASP A 494 22.67 12.80 -9.04
C ASP A 494 22.25 11.47 -9.66
N ASN A 495 23.15 10.48 -9.63
CA ASN A 495 22.88 9.13 -10.12
C ASN A 495 22.21 8.23 -9.08
N ASP A 496 22.06 8.70 -7.84
CA ASP A 496 21.39 7.92 -6.82
C ASP A 496 19.87 7.96 -7.02
N VAL A 497 19.22 6.80 -7.14
CA VAL A 497 17.83 6.64 -6.75
C VAL A 497 17.61 6.86 -5.22
N PRO A 498 16.50 7.50 -4.82
CA PRO A 498 16.23 7.99 -3.46
C PRO A 498 16.34 7.03 -2.26
N TRP A 499 16.47 5.72 -2.49
CA TRP A 499 16.53 4.66 -1.48
C TRP A 499 17.82 3.84 -1.57
N ILE A 500 18.87 4.41 -2.19
CA ILE A 500 20.24 3.86 -2.26
C ILE A 500 21.02 4.08 -0.97
N PHE A 501 20.52 4.94 -0.09
CA PHE A 501 20.74 4.68 1.33
C PHE A 501 19.66 3.71 1.72
#